data_AF-A0A2A8ZW53-F1
#
_entry.id   AF-A0A2A8ZW53-F1
#
_cell.length_a   1.000
_cell.length_b   1.000
_cell.length_c   1.000
_cell.angle_alpha   90.00
_cell.angle_beta   90.00
_cell.angle_gamma   90.00
#
_symmetry.space_group_name_H-M   'P 1'
#
loop_
_entity.id
_entity.type
_entity.pdbx_description
1 polymer ?
#
loop_
_entity_poly.entity_id
_entity_poly.type
_entity_poly.pdbx_seq_one_letter_code
_entity_poly.pdbx_strand_id
1 'polypeptide(L)' 'MSKNVNLLLQIVIGIIIMITPIIIIGLTYDRSTAMGNLLVAEFIMRILSLIIGLLVISKALHRYSQ' A
#
# COMPACT_ATOMS: atom_id res chain seq x y z
N MET A 1 -20.48 7.79 11.97
CA MET A 1 -19.15 7.23 12.30
C MET A 1 -18.34 8.34 12.95
N SER A 2 -17.71 8.12 14.10
CA SER A 2 -16.96 9.19 14.78
C SER A 2 -15.72 9.60 13.97
N LYS A 3 -15.27 10.87 14.10
CA LYS A 3 -14.07 11.38 13.42
C LYS A 3 -12.86 10.44 13.62
N ASN A 4 -12.69 9.93 14.84
CA ASN A 4 -11.60 9.02 15.21
C ASN A 4 -11.69 7.67 14.49
N VAL A 5 -12.89 7.10 14.38
CA VAL A 5 -13.10 5.82 13.69
C VAL A 5 -12.85 5.98 12.18
N ASN A 6 -13.20 7.12 11.59
CA ASN A 6 -12.89 7.40 10.18
C ASN A 6 -11.39 7.56 9.93
N LEU A 7 -10.67 8.24 10.83
CA LEU A 7 -9.20 8.35 10.75
C LEU A 7 -8.55 6.97 10.83
N LEU A 8 -8.95 6.17 11.82
CA LEU A 8 -8.39 4.83 12.04
C LEU A 8 -8.63 3.94 10.82
N LEU A 9 -9.82 3.99 10.22
CA LEU A 9 -10.13 3.25 8.99
C LEU A 9 -9.21 3.65 7.83
N GLN A 10 -9.00 4.95 7.60
CA GLN A 10 -8.14 5.42 6.51
C GLN A 10 -6.67 5.05 6.72
N ILE A 11 -6.19 5.04 7.97
CA ILE A 11 -4.85 4.55 8.31
C ILE A 11 -4.73 3.06 7.97
N VAL A 12 -5.69 2.25 8.38
CA VAL A 12 -5.72 0.81 8.08
C VAL A 12 -5.75 0.58 6.57
N ILE A 13 -6.56 1.33 5.82
CA ILE A 13 -6.61 1.24 4.35
C ILE A 13 -5.23 1.58 3.74
N GLY A 14 -4.59 2.65 4.20
CA GLY A 14 -3.25 3.02 3.74
C GLY A 14 -2.23 1.91 3.97
N ILE A 15 -2.23 1.28 5.15
CA ILE A 15 -1.36 0.14 5.48
C ILE A 15 -1.66 -1.06 4.59
N ILE A 16 -2.94 -1.38 4.36
CA ILE A 16 -3.34 -2.49 3.48
C ILE A 16 -2.79 -2.26 2.07
N ILE A 17 -2.90 -1.04 1.53
CA ILE A 17 -2.35 -0.70 0.20
C ILE A 17 -0.85 -0.99 0.15
N MET A 18 -0.08 -0.60 1.19
CA MET A 18 1.37 -0.84 1.22
C MET A 18 1.74 -2.33 1.26
N ILE A 19 0.96 -3.14 1.98
CA ILE A 19 1.26 -4.57 2.19
C ILE A 19 0.74 -5.44 1.02
N THR A 20 -0.27 -4.98 0.29
CA THR A 20 -0.93 -5.74 -0.78
C THR A 20 0.04 -6.32 -1.83
N PRO A 21 0.99 -5.55 -2.41
CA PRO A 21 1.93 -6.10 -3.39
C PRO A 21 2.86 -7.17 -2.80
N ILE A 22 3.17 -7.08 -1.51
CA ILE A 22 4.03 -8.04 -0.81
C ILE A 22 3.32 -9.39 -0.74
N ILE A 23 2.04 -9.38 -0.37
CA ILE A 23 1.20 -10.58 -0.26
C ILE A 23 0.93 -11.18 -1.64
N ILE A 24 0.46 -10.37 -2.59
CA ILE A 24 0.09 -10.86 -3.92
C ILE A 24 1.29 -11.50 -4.60
N ILE A 25 2.41 -10.77 -4.68
CA ILE A 25 3.56 -11.23 -5.45
C ILE A 25 4.33 -12.32 -4.69
N GLY A 26 4.40 -12.23 -3.36
CA GLY A 26 5.06 -13.24 -2.52
C GLY A 26 4.33 -14.59 -2.47
N LEU A 27 3.02 -14.63 -2.75
CA LEU A 27 2.23 -15.87 -2.75
C LEU A 27 1.98 -16.44 -4.15
N THR A 28 1.93 -15.60 -5.19
CA THR A 28 1.52 -16.05 -6.53
C THR A 28 2.68 -16.25 -7.50
N TYR A 29 3.84 -15.62 -7.27
CA TYR A 29 4.99 -15.73 -8.16
C TYR A 29 6.16 -16.45 -7.49
N ASP A 30 6.60 -17.55 -8.10
CA ASP A 30 7.87 -18.18 -7.75
C ASP A 30 9.02 -17.29 -8.24
N ARG A 31 9.76 -16.69 -7.29
CA ARG A 31 10.89 -15.80 -7.57
C ARG A 31 12.03 -16.49 -8.32
N SER A 32 12.08 -17.81 -8.35
CA SER A 32 13.05 -18.56 -9.15
C SER A 32 12.73 -18.55 -10.65
N THR A 33 11.48 -18.27 -11.02
CA THR A 33 10.99 -18.23 -12.41
C THR A 33 10.76 -16.82 -12.94
N ALA A 34 10.68 -15.82 -12.06
CA ALA A 34 10.47 -14.43 -12.43
C ALA A 34 11.74 -13.81 -13.04
N MET A 35 11.76 -13.66 -14.37
CA MET A 35 12.88 -13.06 -15.10
C MET A 35 12.75 -11.53 -15.22
N GLY A 36 13.88 -10.83 -15.03
CA GLY A 36 14.16 -9.44 -15.44
C GLY A 36 13.02 -8.45 -15.29
N ASN A 37 12.23 -8.28 -16.36
CA ASN A 37 11.14 -7.30 -16.42
C ASN A 37 10.06 -7.51 -15.35
N LEU A 38 9.80 -8.76 -14.94
CA LEU A 38 8.80 -9.04 -13.90
C LEU A 38 9.26 -8.54 -12.52
N LEU A 39 10.55 -8.66 -12.22
CA LEU A 39 11.16 -8.15 -10.98
C LEU A 39 11.15 -6.62 -10.95
N VAL A 40 11.41 -5.98 -12.09
CA VAL A 40 11.33 -4.51 -12.22
C VAL A 40 9.89 -4.04 -12.01
N ALA A 41 8.91 -4.71 -12.62
CA ALA A 41 7.50 -4.39 -12.45
C ALA A 41 7.05 -4.57 -10.98
N GLU A 42 7.45 -5.66 -10.33
CA GLU A 42 7.22 -5.90 -8.91
C GLU A 42 7.80 -4.78 -8.04
N PHE A 43 9.04 -4.37 -8.32
CA PHE A 43 9.70 -3.31 -7.57
C PHE A 43 8.98 -1.97 -7.73
N ILE A 44 8.61 -1.61 -8.96
CA ILE A 44 7.82 -0.41 -9.26
C ILE A 44 6.49 -0.47 -8.50
N MET A 45 5.78 -1.60 -8.52
CA MET A 45 4.50 -1.76 -7.83
C MET A 45 4.63 -1.62 -6.31
N ARG A 46 5.71 -2.11 -5.70
CA ARG A 46 5.98 -1.92 -4.27
C ARG A 46 6.20 -0.43 -3.93
N ILE A 47 6.97 0.29 -4.75
CA ILE A 47 7.21 1.72 -4.55
C ILE A 47 5.91 2.53 -4.73
N LEU A 48 5.17 2.29 -5.81
CA LEU A 48 3.92 2.99 -6.06
C LEU A 48 2.91 2.76 -4.93
N SER A 49 2.77 1.52 -4.47
CA SER A 49 1.86 1.20 -3.37
C SER A 49 2.29 1.84 -2.06
N LEU A 50 3.59 1.94 -1.79
CA LEU A 50 4.11 2.69 -0.65
C LEU A 50 3.72 4.17 -0.71
N ILE A 51 4.00 4.82 -1.86
CA ILE A 51 3.68 6.24 -2.06
C ILE A 51 2.17 6.49 -1.92
N ILE A 52 1.35 5.67 -2.57
CA ILE A 52 -0.12 5.81 -2.52
C ILE A 52 -0.63 5.59 -1.09
N GLY A 53 -0.16 4.56 -0.39
CA GLY A 53 -0.53 4.31 1.00
C GLY A 53 -0.19 5.49 1.91
N LEU A 54 1.01 6.09 1.74
CA LEU A 54 1.43 7.25 2.52
C LEU A 54 0.58 8.49 2.19
N LEU A 55 0.23 8.71 0.93
CA LEU A 55 -0.65 9.79 0.51
C LEU A 55 -2.05 9.67 1.11
N VAL A 56 -2.60 8.45 1.17
CA VAL A 56 -3.90 8.19 1.81
C VAL A 56 -3.84 8.54 3.30
N ILE A 57 -2.81 8.09 4.01
CA ILE A 57 -2.61 8.39 5.44
C ILE A 57 -2.43 9.90 5.66
N SER A 58 -1.60 10.55 4.85
CA SER A 58 -1.33 11.98 4.95
C SER A 58 -2.60 12.81 4.76
N LYS A 59 -3.41 12.49 3.74
CA LYS A 59 -4.71 13.16 3.52
C LYS A 59 -5.68 12.93 4.68
N ALA A 60 -5.71 11.72 5.24
CA ALA A 60 -6.54 11.39 6.39
C ALA A 60 -6.19 12.25 7.61
N LEU A 61 -4.90 12.36 7.92
CA LEU A 61 -4.38 13.18 9.01
C LEU A 61 -4.65 14.66 8.80
N HIS A 62 -4.42 15.16 7.58
CA HIS A 62 -4.69 16.56 7.24
C HIS A 62 -6.17 16.90 7.44
N ARG A 63 -7.08 16.04 6.97
CA ARG A 63 -8.52 16.23 7.14
C ARG A 63 -8.97 16.11 8.60
N TYR A 64 -8.34 15.25 9.39
CA TYR A 64 -8.66 15.11 10.81
C TYR A 64 -8.22 16.33 11.63
N SER A 65 -7.14 16.99 11.22
CA SER A 65 -6.66 18.24 11.84
C SER A 65 -7.54 19.46 11.54
N GLN A 66 -8.50 19.36 10.61
CA GLN A 66 -9.52 20.37 10.34
C GLN A 66 -10.82 20.11 11.14
#